data_AF-A0A7C5P6S3-F1
#
_entry.id   AF-A0A7C5P6S3-F1
#
_cell.length_a   1.000
_cell.length_b   1.000
_cell.length_c   1.000
_cell.angle_alpha   90.00
_cell.angle_beta   90.00
_cell.angle_gamma   90.00
#
_symmetry.space_group_name_H-M   'P 1'
#
loop_
_entity.id
_entity.type
_entity.pdbx_description
1 polymer ?
#
loop_
_entity_poly.entity_id
_entity_poly.type
_entity_poly.pdbx_seq_one_letter_code
_entity_poly.pdbx_strand_id
1 'polypeptide(L)'
;MILAEIFNSWQGEGGSVEGSAFGRRQIFVRFAGCDLRCIWCDSRAFISAPSVKKWRYEVEPFTGRFNYKSNPAKLDEVVNVILKLDTGDIHSISYTGGEPTLQVKSLKALMERMKELGFANFLETHGGIPELIEEVVPLVDYASVDIKDETAGATE
;
A
#
# COMPACT_ATOMS: atom_id res chain seq x y z
N MET A 1 -9.36 5.77 -6.14
CA MET A 1 -8.81 5.28 -4.86
C MET A 1 -8.65 6.44 -3.87
N ILE A 2 -8.81 6.19 -2.58
CA ILE A 2 -8.49 7.13 -1.51
C ILE A 2 -7.14 6.71 -0.96
N LEU A 3 -6.15 7.58 -1.10
CA LEU A 3 -4.77 7.31 -0.69
C LEU A 3 -4.36 8.21 0.47
N ALA A 4 -3.40 7.75 1.24
CA ALA A 4 -2.64 8.55 2.19
C ALA A 4 -1.38 9.10 1.51
N GLU A 5 -0.58 8.21 0.91
CA GLU A 5 0.73 8.58 0.37
C GLU A 5 1.29 7.61 -0.67
N ILE A 6 2.22 8.13 -1.50
CA ILE A 6 3.08 7.32 -2.38
C ILE A 6 4.53 7.80 -2.27
N PHE A 7 5.49 6.90 -2.06
CA PHE A 7 6.91 7.23 -1.91
C PHE A 7 7.84 6.05 -2.23
N ASN A 8 9.09 6.32 -2.56
CA ASN A 8 10.13 5.30 -2.74
C ASN A 8 10.95 5.17 -1.45
N SER A 9 11.11 3.96 -0.93
CA SER A 9 11.89 3.71 0.28
C SER A 9 12.38 2.26 0.33
N TRP A 10 12.94 1.89 1.48
CA TRP A 10 13.32 0.53 1.85
C TRP A 10 12.20 -0.11 2.68
N GLN A 11 11.87 -1.37 2.40
CA GLN A 11 11.01 -2.18 3.25
C GLN A 11 11.66 -2.39 4.62
N GLY A 12 11.00 -1.90 5.66
CA GLY A 12 11.50 -1.91 7.03
C GLY A 12 11.07 -3.13 7.85
N GLU A 13 10.17 -3.97 7.33
CA GLU A 13 9.56 -5.08 8.06
C GLU A 13 9.81 -6.45 7.40
N GLY A 14 9.39 -7.53 8.07
CA GLY A 14 9.56 -8.92 7.62
C GLY A 14 10.83 -9.63 8.13
N GLY A 15 11.79 -8.90 8.72
CA GLY A 15 13.00 -9.46 9.31
C GLY A 15 13.97 -10.12 8.31
N SER A 16 15.06 -10.74 8.79
CA SER A 16 16.08 -11.37 7.93
C SER A 16 15.82 -12.85 7.66
N VAL A 17 14.57 -13.20 7.34
CA VAL A 17 14.17 -14.57 6.99
C VAL A 17 14.14 -14.77 5.48
N GLU A 18 14.28 -16.02 5.03
CA GLU A 18 14.13 -16.36 3.62
C GLU A 18 12.76 -15.93 3.08
N GLY A 19 12.74 -15.33 1.89
CA GLY A 19 11.52 -14.78 1.28
C GLY A 19 11.10 -13.39 1.80
N SER A 20 11.76 -12.86 2.83
CA SER A 20 11.49 -11.50 3.33
C SER A 20 11.94 -10.42 2.33
N ALA A 21 11.14 -9.36 2.25
CA ALA A 21 11.50 -8.14 1.52
C ALA A 21 12.24 -7.12 2.40
N PHE A 22 12.56 -7.41 3.67
CA PHE A 22 13.32 -6.51 4.54
C PHE A 22 14.60 -6.00 3.86
N GLY A 23 14.80 -4.69 3.85
CA GLY A 23 15.93 -4.03 3.20
C GLY A 23 15.87 -3.99 1.67
N ARG A 24 14.76 -4.41 1.03
CA ARG A 24 14.55 -4.25 -0.42
C ARG A 24 13.94 -2.89 -0.73
N ARG A 25 14.30 -2.32 -1.88
CA ARG A 25 13.69 -1.07 -2.38
C ARG A 25 12.27 -1.34 -2.86
N GLN A 26 11.32 -0.54 -2.43
CA GLN A 26 9.93 -0.63 -2.86
C GLN A 26 9.37 0.78 -3.06
N ILE A 27 8.41 0.89 -3.97
CA ILE A 27 7.52 2.04 -4.00
C ILE A 27 6.30 1.67 -3.18
N PHE A 28 6.05 2.43 -2.12
CA PHE A 28 4.91 2.24 -1.24
C PHE A 28 3.72 3.02 -1.77
N VAL A 29 2.57 2.38 -1.86
CA VAL A 29 1.26 2.96 -2.15
C VAL A 29 0.38 2.70 -0.93
N ARG A 30 0.23 3.71 -0.07
CA ARG A 30 -0.58 3.62 1.15
C ARG A 30 -1.99 4.11 0.86
N PHE A 31 -2.95 3.20 0.95
CA PHE A 31 -4.38 3.51 0.89
C PHE A 31 -4.87 4.25 2.16
N ALA A 32 -6.11 4.71 2.14
CA ALA A 32 -6.79 5.18 3.34
C ALA A 32 -8.05 4.34 3.54
N GLY A 33 -8.51 4.23 4.78
CA GLY A 33 -9.61 3.34 5.14
C GLY A 33 -9.10 2.05 5.77
N CYS A 34 -9.53 1.76 6.99
CA CYS A 34 -9.33 0.47 7.64
C CYS A 34 -10.60 0.13 8.41
N ASP A 35 -11.01 -1.14 8.35
CA ASP A 35 -12.14 -1.72 9.07
C ASP A 35 -11.77 -2.06 10.52
N LEU A 36 -10.48 -2.11 10.84
CA LEU A 36 -9.96 -2.27 12.20
C LEU A 36 -9.66 -0.93 12.89
N ARG A 37 -9.66 -0.94 14.22
CA ARG A 37 -9.39 0.21 15.11
C ARG A 37 -8.26 -0.04 16.11
N CYS A 38 -7.19 -0.71 15.67
CA CYS A 38 -6.12 -1.17 16.57
C CYS A 38 -5.57 -0.06 17.49
N ILE A 39 -5.43 -0.37 18.78
CA ILE A 39 -5.01 0.59 19.82
C ILE A 39 -3.56 1.05 19.66
N TRP A 40 -2.73 0.28 18.94
CA TRP A 40 -1.32 0.59 18.64
C TRP A 40 -1.06 0.96 17.18
N CYS A 41 -2.09 1.23 16.38
CA CYS A 41 -1.91 1.59 14.97
C CYS A 41 -1.09 2.89 14.84
N ASP A 42 0.10 2.79 14.24
CA ASP A 42 1.01 3.91 13.97
C ASP A 42 0.51 4.84 12.85
N SER A 43 -0.41 4.33 12.02
CA SER A 43 -0.99 4.99 10.85
C SER A 43 -2.43 5.45 11.11
N ARG A 44 -2.80 5.67 12.38
CA ARG A 44 -4.17 5.98 12.84
C ARG A 44 -4.84 7.14 12.09
N ALA A 45 -4.06 8.12 11.64
CA ALA A 45 -4.56 9.28 10.88
C ALA A 45 -5.25 8.91 9.56
N PHE A 46 -4.99 7.71 9.01
CA PHE A 46 -5.50 7.26 7.71
C PHE A 46 -6.60 6.19 7.80
N ILE A 47 -7.02 5.80 9.01
CA ILE A 47 -8.06 4.78 9.21
C ILE A 47 -9.40 5.19 8.61
N SER A 48 -9.79 6.46 8.72
CA SER A 48 -11.05 6.94 8.15
C SER A 48 -10.82 7.50 6.74
N ALA A 49 -11.11 6.70 5.71
CA ALA A 49 -10.97 7.16 4.32
C ALA A 49 -11.68 8.51 4.05
N PRO A 50 -12.92 8.76 4.54
CA PRO A 50 -13.60 10.04 4.33
C PRO A 50 -12.87 11.26 4.92
N SER A 51 -12.03 11.10 5.95
CA SER A 51 -11.27 12.22 6.53
C SER A 51 -9.99 12.55 5.74
N VAL A 52 -9.51 11.65 4.89
CA VAL A 52 -8.28 11.86 4.11
C VAL A 52 -8.59 12.60 2.80
N LYS A 53 -8.61 13.94 2.88
CA LYS A 53 -8.99 14.80 1.73
C LYS A 53 -7.91 14.94 0.66
N LYS A 54 -6.65 14.74 1.03
CA LYS A 54 -5.49 14.85 0.15
C LYS A 54 -4.55 13.68 0.40
N TRP A 55 -3.86 13.25 -0.64
CA TRP A 55 -2.76 12.31 -0.57
C TRP A 55 -1.47 13.04 -0.92
N ARG A 56 -0.36 12.61 -0.29
CA ARG A 56 0.97 13.13 -0.61
C ARG A 56 1.70 12.19 -1.55
N TYR A 57 2.59 12.72 -2.37
CA TYR A 57 3.48 11.89 -3.17
C TYR A 57 4.85 12.49 -3.21
N GLU A 58 5.85 11.63 -3.13
CA GLU A 58 7.23 12.04 -3.24
C GLU A 58 7.50 12.62 -4.64
N VAL A 59 8.21 13.74 -4.71
CA VAL A 59 8.43 14.47 -5.96
C VAL A 59 9.50 13.78 -6.81
N GLU A 60 10.53 13.25 -6.16
CA GLU A 60 11.69 12.56 -6.71
C GLU A 60 12.10 11.46 -5.73
N PRO A 61 12.56 10.29 -6.20
CA PRO A 61 12.83 9.16 -5.33
C PRO A 61 13.91 9.49 -4.28
N PHE A 62 13.70 9.07 -3.04
CA PHE A 62 14.61 9.23 -1.90
C PHE A 62 14.93 10.68 -1.48
N THR A 63 14.08 11.64 -1.83
CA THR A 63 14.29 13.04 -1.44
C THR A 63 13.54 13.42 -0.16
N GLY A 64 12.51 12.67 0.22
CA GLY A 64 11.61 13.02 1.32
C GLY A 64 10.84 14.33 1.07
N ARG A 65 10.84 14.84 -0.16
CA ARG A 65 10.11 16.04 -0.57
C ARG A 65 8.79 15.64 -1.19
N PHE A 66 7.69 16.20 -0.69
CA PHE A 66 6.35 15.79 -1.04
C PHE A 66 5.52 16.91 -1.64
N ASN A 67 4.73 16.56 -2.66
CA ASN A 67 3.61 17.35 -3.15
C ASN A 67 2.29 16.69 -2.75
N TYR A 68 1.17 17.41 -2.96
CA TYR A 68 -0.16 16.95 -2.56
C TYR A 68 -1.14 17.01 -3.72
N LYS A 69 -2.04 16.03 -3.77
CA LYS A 69 -3.19 15.99 -4.67
C LYS A 69 -4.46 15.71 -3.86
N SER A 70 -5.61 16.11 -4.38
CA SER A 70 -6.90 15.82 -3.74
C SER A 70 -7.28 14.35 -3.93
N ASN A 71 -7.94 13.77 -2.92
CA ASN A 71 -8.67 12.52 -3.08
C ASN A 71 -10.07 12.79 -3.67
N PRO A 72 -10.65 11.83 -4.42
CA PRO A 72 -10.07 10.53 -4.80
C PRO A 72 -8.97 10.65 -5.87
N ALA A 73 -7.89 9.89 -5.69
CA ALA A 73 -6.84 9.75 -6.69
C ALA A 73 -7.31 8.90 -7.88
N LYS A 74 -7.02 9.37 -9.09
CA LYS A 74 -7.29 8.67 -10.34
C LYS A 74 -6.18 7.66 -10.66
N LEU A 75 -6.54 6.56 -11.31
CA LEU A 75 -5.60 5.48 -11.65
C LEU A 75 -4.36 6.02 -12.41
N ASP A 76 -4.57 6.77 -13.49
CA ASP A 76 -3.47 7.29 -14.31
C ASP A 76 -2.55 8.24 -13.53
N GLU A 77 -3.08 9.02 -12.59
CA GLU A 77 -2.26 9.90 -11.76
C GLU A 77 -1.35 9.09 -10.82
N VAL A 78 -1.87 8.01 -10.27
CA VAL A 78 -1.13 7.11 -9.37
C VAL A 78 -0.06 6.36 -10.15
N VAL A 79 -0.41 5.82 -11.32
CA VAL A 79 0.54 5.17 -12.24
C VAL A 79 1.68 6.12 -12.62
N ASN A 80 1.37 7.35 -13.00
CA ASN A 80 2.39 8.34 -13.37
C ASN A 80 3.32 8.69 -12.20
N VAL A 81 2.80 8.78 -10.98
CA VAL A 81 3.62 9.00 -9.78
C VAL A 81 4.54 7.80 -9.54
N ILE A 82 4.02 6.57 -9.62
CA ILE A 82 4.82 5.35 -9.44
C ILE A 82 5.96 5.30 -10.47
N LEU A 83 5.65 5.49 -11.76
CA LEU A 83 6.65 5.49 -12.82
C LEU A 83 7.72 6.58 -12.66
N LYS A 84 7.36 7.73 -12.09
CA LYS A 84 8.32 8.80 -11.80
C LYS A 84 9.27 8.46 -10.64
N LEU A 85 8.79 7.65 -9.70
CA LEU A 85 9.56 7.22 -8.53
C LEU A 85 10.36 5.95 -8.79
N ASP A 86 10.16 5.28 -9.92
CA ASP A 86 10.93 4.11 -10.30
C ASP A 86 12.37 4.49 -10.63
N THR A 87 13.30 3.83 -9.94
CA THR A 87 14.75 3.97 -10.12
C THR A 87 15.36 2.86 -10.97
N GLY A 88 14.54 1.92 -11.47
CA GLY A 88 14.96 0.78 -12.29
C GLY A 88 15.53 -0.39 -11.49
N ASP A 89 15.63 -0.25 -10.17
CA ASP A 89 16.18 -1.24 -9.23
C ASP A 89 15.21 -1.58 -8.08
N ILE A 90 13.95 -1.16 -8.17
CA ILE A 90 12.94 -1.49 -7.16
C ILE A 90 12.59 -2.99 -7.23
N HIS A 91 12.33 -3.57 -6.07
CA HIS A 91 11.90 -4.96 -5.96
C HIS A 91 10.43 -5.13 -6.39
N SER A 92 9.55 -4.27 -5.90
CA SER A 92 8.10 -4.36 -6.12
C SER A 92 7.40 -3.07 -5.73
N ILE A 93 6.12 -2.97 -6.11
CA ILE A 93 5.19 -1.98 -5.56
C ILE A 93 4.56 -2.57 -4.29
N SER A 94 4.73 -1.94 -3.13
CA SER A 94 4.06 -2.33 -1.89
C SER A 94 2.73 -1.61 -1.74
N TYR A 95 1.64 -2.36 -1.80
CA TYR A 95 0.29 -1.88 -1.54
C TYR A 95 -0.05 -2.11 -0.08
N THR A 96 -0.17 -1.02 0.68
CA THR A 96 -0.29 -1.08 2.14
C THR A 96 -1.46 -0.22 2.63
N GLY A 97 -1.55 -0.12 3.97
CA GLY A 97 -2.70 0.30 4.76
C GLY A 97 -3.29 1.66 4.42
N GLY A 98 -4.33 2.18 5.10
CA GLY A 98 -5.28 1.31 5.81
C GLY A 98 -5.78 0.23 4.85
N GLU A 99 -6.30 -0.89 5.38
CA GLU A 99 -6.53 -2.14 4.65
C GLU A 99 -6.83 -1.96 3.13
N PRO A 100 -5.83 -2.21 2.24
CA PRO A 100 -5.94 -1.86 0.83
C PRO A 100 -7.05 -2.66 0.13
N THR A 101 -7.36 -3.87 0.63
CA THR A 101 -8.41 -4.73 0.06
C THR A 101 -9.81 -4.15 0.23
N LEU A 102 -10.04 -3.22 1.17
CA LEU A 102 -11.32 -2.49 1.27
C LEU A 102 -11.64 -1.64 0.04
N GLN A 103 -10.62 -1.34 -0.77
CA GLN A 103 -10.77 -0.66 -2.06
C GLN A 103 -10.48 -1.60 -3.24
N VAL A 104 -10.89 -2.89 -3.14
CA VAL A 104 -10.55 -4.00 -4.06
C VAL A 104 -10.60 -3.64 -5.53
N LYS A 105 -11.66 -2.96 -5.99
CA LYS A 105 -11.81 -2.59 -7.41
C LYS A 105 -10.70 -1.67 -7.91
N SER A 106 -10.33 -0.68 -7.09
CA SER A 106 -9.25 0.26 -7.43
C SER A 106 -7.88 -0.38 -7.23
N LEU A 107 -7.71 -1.20 -6.20
CA LEU A 107 -6.48 -1.95 -5.95
C LEU A 107 -6.18 -2.90 -7.12
N LYS A 108 -7.16 -3.71 -7.52
CA LYS A 108 -7.07 -4.65 -8.64
C LYS A 108 -6.67 -3.95 -9.94
N ALA A 109 -7.35 -2.87 -10.31
CA ALA A 109 -7.03 -2.10 -11.51
C ALA A 109 -5.60 -1.53 -11.49
N LEU A 110 -5.10 -1.12 -10.32
CA LEU A 110 -3.73 -0.65 -10.18
C LEU A 110 -2.72 -1.81 -10.29
N MET A 111 -2.98 -2.93 -9.64
CA MET A 111 -2.13 -4.12 -9.69
C MET A 111 -2.04 -4.73 -11.09
N GLU A 112 -3.17 -4.79 -11.83
CA GLU A 112 -3.20 -5.19 -13.24
C GLU A 112 -2.30 -4.28 -14.07
N ARG A 113 -2.48 -2.95 -13.91
CA ARG A 113 -1.69 -1.97 -14.64
C ARG A 113 -0.19 -2.04 -14.33
N MET A 114 0.18 -2.28 -13.07
CA MET A 114 1.59 -2.42 -12.67
C MET A 114 2.21 -3.71 -13.21
N LYS A 115 1.45 -4.81 -13.21
CA LYS A 115 1.89 -6.09 -13.78
C LYS A 115 2.10 -6.00 -15.30
N GLU A 116 1.21 -5.32 -16.02
CA GLU A 116 1.37 -5.01 -17.46
C GLU A 116 2.65 -4.21 -17.76
N LEU A 117 3.06 -3.34 -16.83
CA LEU A 117 4.28 -2.53 -16.94
C LEU A 117 5.54 -3.27 -16.46
N GLY A 118 5.40 -4.54 -16.03
CA GLY A 118 6.53 -5.38 -15.62
C GLY A 118 6.94 -5.24 -14.16
N PHE A 119 6.15 -4.57 -13.33
CA PHE A 119 6.39 -4.50 -11.89
C PHE A 119 5.83 -5.74 -11.17
N ALA A 120 6.54 -6.18 -10.13
CA ALA A 120 6.00 -7.12 -9.16
C ALA A 120 5.10 -6.41 -8.14
N ASN A 121 4.03 -7.08 -7.72
CA ASN A 121 3.07 -6.58 -6.76
C ASN A 121 3.30 -7.23 -5.39
N PHE A 122 3.45 -6.40 -4.35
CA PHE A 122 3.56 -6.81 -2.96
C PHE A 122 2.33 -6.32 -2.18
N LEU A 123 1.54 -7.23 -1.62
CA LEU A 123 0.34 -6.89 -0.83
C LEU A 123 0.65 -6.94 0.67
N GLU A 124 0.38 -5.85 1.39
CA GLU A 124 0.35 -5.81 2.85
C GLU A 124 -1.11 -5.71 3.33
N THR A 125 -1.56 -6.67 4.13
CA THR A 125 -2.97 -6.78 4.57
C THR A 125 -3.06 -7.36 5.98
N HIS A 126 -4.13 -7.03 6.72
CA HIS A 126 -4.41 -7.70 7.99
C HIS A 126 -5.06 -9.09 7.81
N GLY A 127 -5.51 -9.43 6.61
CA GLY A 127 -6.02 -10.76 6.29
C GLY A 127 -7.47 -11.04 6.73
N GLY A 128 -8.16 -10.07 7.34
CA GLY A 128 -9.47 -10.27 7.97
C GLY A 128 -10.66 -10.41 7.01
N ILE A 129 -10.48 -10.19 5.71
CA ILE A 129 -11.54 -10.36 4.69
C ILE A 129 -11.01 -11.20 3.51
N PRO A 130 -10.94 -12.52 3.65
CA PRO A 130 -10.38 -13.42 2.64
C PRO A 130 -11.03 -13.28 1.26
N GLU A 131 -12.34 -13.01 1.20
CA GLU A 131 -13.09 -12.91 -0.05
C GLU A 131 -12.60 -11.75 -0.93
N LEU A 132 -12.20 -10.63 -0.32
CA LEU A 132 -11.62 -9.48 -1.04
C LEU A 132 -10.18 -9.75 -1.48
N ILE A 133 -9.45 -10.55 -0.71
CA ILE A 133 -8.08 -10.95 -1.05
C ILE A 133 -8.09 -11.87 -2.27
N GLU A 134 -9.01 -12.85 -2.33
CA GLU A 134 -9.16 -13.76 -3.47
C GLU A 134 -9.31 -13.04 -4.82
N GLU A 135 -9.96 -11.87 -4.84
CA GLU A 135 -10.13 -11.07 -6.06
C GLU A 135 -8.82 -10.54 -6.67
N VAL A 136 -7.77 -10.41 -5.84
CA VAL A 136 -6.46 -9.87 -6.23
C VAL A 136 -5.33 -10.90 -6.20
N VAL A 137 -5.51 -12.07 -5.57
CA VAL A 137 -4.50 -13.15 -5.49
C VAL A 137 -3.78 -13.44 -6.82
N PRO A 138 -4.44 -13.55 -7.98
CA PRO A 138 -3.75 -13.81 -9.25
C PRO A 138 -2.73 -12.73 -9.67
N LEU A 139 -2.83 -11.54 -9.06
CA LEU A 139 -1.99 -10.39 -9.33
C LEU A 139 -0.90 -10.20 -8.26
N VAL A 140 -0.95 -10.92 -7.15
CA VAL A 140 0.00 -10.80 -6.04
C VAL A 140 1.23 -11.68 -6.32
N ASP A 141 2.42 -11.09 -6.26
CA ASP A 141 3.68 -11.84 -6.38
C ASP A 141 4.31 -12.07 -4.99
N TYR A 142 4.09 -11.14 -4.06
CA TYR A 142 4.53 -11.22 -2.66
C TYR A 142 3.41 -10.75 -1.72
N ALA A 143 3.31 -11.32 -0.53
CA ALA A 143 2.36 -10.86 0.47
C ALA A 143 2.98 -10.85 1.87
N SER A 144 2.60 -9.83 2.66
CA SER A 144 2.74 -9.81 4.10
C SER A 144 1.35 -9.76 4.71
N VAL A 145 1.01 -10.78 5.50
CA VAL A 145 -0.28 -10.87 6.19
C VAL A 145 -0.01 -10.73 7.68
N ASP A 146 -0.45 -9.61 8.25
CA ASP A 146 -0.20 -9.27 9.64
C ASP A 146 -1.50 -9.41 10.46
N ILE A 147 -1.71 -10.63 10.99
CA ILE A 147 -2.86 -11.00 11.80
C ILE A 147 -2.79 -10.26 13.14
N LYS A 148 -3.83 -9.49 13.43
CA LYS A 148 -3.94 -8.72 14.68
C LYS A 148 -4.51 -9.62 15.78
N ASP A 149 -3.76 -9.77 16.86
CA ASP A 149 -4.20 -10.51 18.03
C ASP A 149 -5.19 -9.71 18.90
N GLU A 150 -5.70 -10.33 19.95
CA GLU A 150 -6.63 -9.70 20.90
C GLU A 150 -6.06 -8.42 21.55
N THR A 151 -4.74 -8.36 21.74
CA THR A 151 -4.09 -7.21 22.37
C THR A 151 -4.13 -5.95 21.51
N ALA A 152 -4.42 -6.10 20.21
CA ALA A 152 -4.65 -4.98 19.32
C ALA A 152 -5.95 -4.23 19.63
N GLY A 153 -6.93 -4.84 20.33
CA GLY A 153 -8.25 -4.23 20.58
C GLY A 153 -8.92 -3.79 19.27
N ALA A 154 -8.73 -4.56 18.20
CA ALA A 154 -9.00 -4.11 16.83
C ALA A 154 -10.49 -3.98 16.49
N THR A 155 -11.34 -4.73 17.20
CA THR A 155 -12.80 -4.85 16.98
C THR A 155 -13.63 -4.41 18.19
N GLU A 156 -12.98 -3.84 19.20
CA GLU A 156 -13.63 -3.32 20.41
C GLU A 156 -14.24 -1.93 20.21
#